data_AF-E9I288-F1
#
_entry.id   AF-E9I288-F1
#
_cell.length_a   1.000
_cell.length_b   1.000
_cell.length_c   1.000
_cell.angle_alpha   90.00
_cell.angle_beta   90.00
_cell.angle_gamma   90.00
#
_symmetry.space_group_name_H-M   'P 1'
#
loop_
_entity.id
_entity.type
_entity.pdbx_description
1 polymer ?
#
loop_
_entity_poly.entity_id
_entity_poly.type
_entity_poly.pdbx_seq_one_letter_code
_entity_poly.pdbx_strand_id
1 'polypeptide(L)'
;MTEFKKYFLEMKLNGHDVSLKLDSGCDKPLINKTLWSQIGEPDLVSNGDTRTSRSSATGVIPLKGGFLAKMNFAGIDFECPVQVSDDDNTRNLIGRRALPFLVDFDWNKFVSDGTNAMVSNWTADNKKKQQLKMDDALKWKTLPFHGNVLVDGKDFKMILDSGATCSIAGLAKWKDLGEPQINPVNRSVESTSNQSIPILGGCSLNIKYNETEAQLPLLIADSEVIPAILGTNWYPIRQAPRTTGRSAQMDPNSVR
;
A
#
# COMPACT_ATOMS: atom_id res chain seq x y z
N MET A 1 16.76 -21.59 -2.42
CA MET A 1 16.47 -20.18 -2.72
C MET A 1 15.08 -19.89 -2.19
N THR A 2 14.95 -19.06 -1.16
CA THR A 2 13.65 -18.65 -0.60
C THR A 2 12.99 -17.69 -1.58
N GLU A 3 11.76 -18.01 -1.99
CA GLU A 3 10.98 -17.19 -2.91
C GLU A 3 10.64 -15.83 -2.25
N PHE A 4 11.05 -14.73 -2.88
CA PHE A 4 10.78 -13.39 -2.36
C PHE A 4 9.31 -13.03 -2.49
N LYS A 5 8.70 -12.61 -1.38
CA LYS A 5 7.32 -12.12 -1.39
C LYS A 5 7.29 -10.69 -1.90
N LYS A 6 6.69 -10.47 -3.09
CA LYS A 6 6.50 -9.12 -3.65
C LYS A 6 5.76 -8.23 -2.66
N TYR A 7 6.21 -6.98 -2.52
CA TYR A 7 5.64 -5.97 -1.62
C TYR A 7 5.76 -6.29 -0.12
N PHE A 8 6.75 -7.10 0.28
CA PHE A 8 7.13 -7.26 1.69
C PHE A 8 8.48 -6.59 1.94
N LEU A 9 8.69 -6.10 3.17
CA LEU A 9 9.96 -5.62 3.68
C LEU A 9 10.53 -6.66 4.64
N GLU A 10 11.65 -7.26 4.25
CA GLU A 10 12.49 -8.09 5.13
C GLU A 10 13.40 -7.15 5.90
N MET A 11 13.21 -7.07 7.22
CA MET A 11 13.82 -6.06 8.08
C MET A 11 14.01 -6.57 9.50
N LYS A 12 14.72 -5.82 10.35
CA LYS A 12 14.75 -6.10 11.78
C LYS A 12 13.76 -5.24 12.55
N LEU A 13 13.09 -5.83 13.53
CA LEU A 13 12.24 -5.16 14.50
C LEU A 13 12.67 -5.62 15.90
N ASN A 14 13.16 -4.67 16.71
CA ASN A 14 13.81 -4.90 18.00
C ASN A 14 14.93 -5.97 17.93
N GLY A 15 15.66 -6.00 16.81
CA GLY A 15 16.75 -6.95 16.57
C GLY A 15 16.32 -8.29 15.95
N HIS A 16 15.03 -8.60 15.92
CA HIS A 16 14.49 -9.83 15.32
C HIS A 16 14.20 -9.65 13.84
N ASP A 17 14.52 -10.65 13.02
CA ASP A 17 14.17 -10.65 11.60
C ASP A 17 12.66 -10.82 11.41
N VAL A 18 12.06 -9.92 10.63
CA VAL A 18 10.63 -9.88 10.36
C VAL A 18 10.35 -9.60 8.89
N SER A 19 9.22 -10.11 8.40
CA SER A 19 8.68 -9.83 7.07
C SER A 19 7.36 -9.06 7.21
N LEU A 20 7.34 -7.80 6.81
CA LEU A 20 6.16 -6.93 6.92
C LEU A 20 5.64 -6.56 5.54
N LYS A 21 4.34 -6.73 5.29
CA LYS A 21 3.74 -6.32 4.01
C LYS A 21 3.70 -4.79 3.91
N LEU A 22 4.24 -4.23 2.85
CA LEU A 22 4.17 -2.81 2.56
C LEU A 22 2.73 -2.40 2.25
N ASP A 23 2.17 -1.52 3.08
CA ASP A 23 0.77 -1.11 2.99
C ASP A 23 0.65 0.42 3.09
N SER A 24 0.62 1.07 1.93
CA SER A 24 0.38 2.52 1.84
C SER A 24 -1.06 2.93 2.15
N GLY A 25 -2.01 1.98 2.23
CA GLY A 25 -3.38 2.20 2.73
C GLY A 25 -3.42 2.32 4.26
N CYS A 26 -2.47 1.70 4.94
CA CYS A 26 -2.32 1.66 6.38
C CYS A 26 -1.57 2.89 6.94
N ASP A 27 -2.02 3.45 8.08
CA ASP A 27 -1.31 4.54 8.77
C ASP A 27 -0.07 4.05 9.54
N LYS A 28 -0.27 3.30 10.63
CA LYS A 28 0.81 2.77 11.47
C LYS A 28 1.13 1.32 11.11
N PRO A 29 2.40 0.89 11.20
CA PRO A 29 2.72 -0.54 11.22
C PRO A 29 1.84 -1.30 12.21
N LEU A 30 1.46 -2.51 11.81
CA LEU A 30 0.59 -3.40 12.58
C LEU A 30 1.24 -4.77 12.60
N ILE A 31 1.40 -5.34 13.78
CA ILE A 31 1.83 -6.73 13.93
C ILE A 31 0.76 -7.53 14.67
N ASN A 32 0.68 -8.82 14.38
CA ASN A 32 -0.16 -9.74 15.10
C ASN A 32 0.44 -10.10 16.46
N LYS A 33 -0.39 -10.68 17.31
CA LYS A 33 -0.04 -11.11 18.66
C LYS A 33 1.08 -12.17 18.65
N THR A 34 1.05 -13.08 17.69
CA THR A 34 2.11 -14.08 17.49
C THR A 34 3.48 -13.43 17.28
N LEU A 35 3.60 -12.48 16.34
CA LEU A 35 4.87 -11.79 16.07
C LEU A 35 5.31 -10.96 17.28
N TRP A 36 4.38 -10.27 17.95
CA TRP A 36 4.67 -9.53 19.18
C TRP A 36 5.24 -10.45 20.28
N SER A 37 4.72 -11.67 20.40
CA SER A 37 5.25 -12.67 21.34
C SER A 37 6.65 -13.17 20.94
N GLN A 38 6.88 -13.38 19.64
CA GLN A 38 8.17 -13.82 19.10
C GLN A 38 9.30 -12.80 19.31
N ILE A 39 8.99 -11.50 19.34
CA ILE A 39 9.97 -10.44 19.59
C ILE A 39 10.12 -10.12 21.09
N GLY A 40 9.62 -10.97 21.98
CA GLY A 40 9.80 -10.86 23.43
C GLY A 40 8.79 -9.96 24.15
N GLU A 41 7.61 -9.75 23.57
CA GLU A 41 6.49 -9.02 24.20
C GLU A 41 6.88 -7.62 24.74
N PRO A 42 7.45 -6.73 23.90
CA PRO A 42 7.84 -5.40 24.34
C PRO A 42 6.67 -4.66 24.99
N ASP A 43 6.97 -3.94 26.07
CA ASP A 43 5.99 -3.20 26.87
C ASP A 43 5.14 -2.28 26.01
N LEU A 44 3.83 -2.41 26.17
CA LEU A 44 2.86 -1.58 25.47
C LEU A 44 2.72 -0.25 26.22
N VAL A 45 2.84 0.86 25.47
CA VAL A 45 2.80 2.20 26.04
C VAL A 45 1.36 2.57 26.36
N SER A 46 1.05 2.79 27.64
CA SER A 46 -0.27 3.20 28.13
C SER A 46 -0.75 4.56 27.58
N ASN A 47 0.16 5.44 27.14
CA ASN A 47 -0.13 6.84 26.80
C ASN A 47 0.02 7.22 25.30
N GLY A 48 0.40 6.30 24.41
CA GLY A 48 0.70 6.64 23.00
C GLY A 48 -0.37 6.26 21.98
N ASP A 49 -1.17 5.23 22.28
CA ASP A 49 -2.26 4.78 21.43
C ASP A 49 -3.30 4.03 22.28
N THR A 50 -4.25 4.77 22.87
CA THR A 50 -5.32 4.21 23.71
C THR A 50 -6.42 3.50 22.91
N ARG A 51 -6.23 3.36 21.59
CA ARG A 51 -7.20 2.68 20.73
C ARG A 51 -7.22 1.19 21.07
N THR A 52 -8.40 0.73 21.46
CA THR A 52 -8.71 -0.69 21.64
C THR A 52 -8.99 -1.39 20.32
N SER A 53 -9.11 -0.63 19.23
CA SER A 53 -9.38 -1.19 17.90
C SER A 53 -9.00 -0.25 16.75
N ARG A 54 -8.97 -0.81 15.53
CA ARG A 54 -8.80 -0.05 14.28
C ARG A 54 -9.70 -0.61 13.17
N SER A 55 -10.04 0.22 12.20
CA SER A 55 -10.83 -0.19 11.04
C SER A 55 -10.02 -1.00 10.03
N SER A 56 -10.72 -1.88 9.31
CA SER A 56 -10.31 -2.66 8.14
C SER A 56 -11.44 -2.67 7.12
N ALA A 57 -11.21 -3.22 5.92
CA ALA A 57 -12.24 -3.28 4.87
C ALA A 57 -13.49 -4.09 5.25
N THR A 58 -13.37 -5.05 6.17
CA THR A 58 -14.49 -5.94 6.59
C THR A 58 -15.02 -5.62 7.99
N GLY A 59 -14.47 -4.62 8.67
CA GLY A 59 -14.89 -4.29 10.03
C GLY A 59 -13.74 -3.81 10.90
N VAL A 60 -13.66 -4.35 12.12
CA VAL A 60 -12.79 -3.84 13.19
C VAL A 60 -11.75 -4.88 13.59
N ILE A 61 -10.49 -4.46 13.70
CA ILE A 61 -9.38 -5.25 14.23
C ILE A 61 -9.19 -4.86 15.70
N PRO A 62 -9.30 -5.80 16.66
CA PRO A 62 -8.99 -5.55 18.05
C PRO A 62 -7.48 -5.33 18.24
N LEU A 63 -7.14 -4.37 19.10
CA LEU A 63 -5.76 -4.02 19.42
C LEU A 63 -5.45 -4.34 20.87
N LYS A 64 -4.26 -4.90 21.10
CA LYS A 64 -3.69 -5.10 22.43
C LYS A 64 -3.03 -3.81 22.95
N GLY A 65 -2.52 -2.98 22.04
CA GLY A 65 -1.89 -1.69 22.33
C GLY A 65 -0.87 -1.31 21.26
N GLY A 66 0.08 -0.45 21.61
CA GLY A 66 1.20 -0.10 20.74
C GLY A 66 2.47 0.19 21.51
N PHE A 67 3.61 0.11 20.82
CA PHE A 67 4.93 0.37 21.39
C PHE A 67 5.82 1.09 20.35
N LEU A 68 6.92 1.68 20.82
CA LEU A 68 7.92 2.28 19.95
C LEU A 68 8.96 1.20 19.61
N ALA A 69 8.97 0.74 18.36
CA ALA A 69 9.89 -0.30 17.92
C ALA A 69 11.17 0.31 17.35
N LYS A 70 12.32 -0.32 17.63
CA LYS A 70 13.60 -0.07 16.94
C LYS A 70 13.64 -0.93 15.68
N MET A 71 13.68 -0.30 14.52
CA MET A 71 13.66 -0.95 13.22
C MET A 71 14.97 -0.77 12.49
N ASN A 72 15.43 -1.79 11.76
CA ASN A 72 16.53 -1.68 10.81
C ASN A 72 16.10 -2.21 9.44
N PHE A 73 16.27 -1.40 8.39
CA PHE A 73 16.05 -1.84 7.02
C PHE A 73 17.17 -1.32 6.11
N ALA A 74 17.75 -2.22 5.31
CA ALA A 74 18.84 -1.93 4.38
C ALA A 74 20.00 -1.11 4.99
N GLY A 75 20.34 -1.38 6.26
CA GLY A 75 21.42 -0.71 6.98
C GLY A 75 21.03 0.62 7.66
N ILE A 76 19.75 0.97 7.67
CA ILE A 76 19.23 2.18 8.31
C ILE A 76 18.47 1.80 9.56
N ASP A 77 18.89 2.34 10.69
CA ASP A 77 18.16 2.29 11.95
C ASP A 77 17.15 3.44 12.06
N PHE A 78 15.96 3.14 12.60
CA PHE A 78 14.93 4.13 12.91
C PHE A 78 13.97 3.60 13.99
N GLU A 79 13.25 4.50 14.66
CA GLU A 79 12.15 4.09 15.55
C GLU A 79 10.79 4.29 14.88
N CYS A 80 9.80 3.46 15.18
CA CYS A 80 8.46 3.63 14.60
C CYS A 80 7.38 3.17 15.58
N PRO A 81 6.27 3.90 15.74
CA PRO A 81 5.15 3.45 16.54
C PRO A 81 4.47 2.26 15.84
N VAL A 82 4.48 1.10 16.50
CA VAL A 82 3.86 -0.14 16.03
C VAL A 82 2.62 -0.43 16.84
N GLN A 83 1.54 -0.82 16.17
CA GLN A 83 0.35 -1.35 16.84
C GLN A 83 0.41 -2.88 16.89
N VAL A 84 -0.13 -3.45 17.96
CA VAL A 84 -0.24 -4.89 18.16
C VAL A 84 -1.72 -5.25 18.11
N SER A 85 -2.09 -6.12 17.18
CA SER A 85 -3.42 -6.74 17.16
C SER A 85 -3.53 -7.77 18.29
N ASP A 86 -4.72 -7.91 18.88
CA ASP A 86 -4.99 -9.03 19.81
C ASP A 86 -5.41 -10.32 19.09
N ASP A 87 -5.30 -10.35 17.76
CA ASP A 87 -5.55 -11.52 16.90
C ASP A 87 -4.24 -11.99 16.26
N ASP A 88 -3.98 -13.30 16.35
CA ASP A 88 -2.83 -13.98 15.74
C ASP A 88 -2.92 -14.04 14.22
N ASN A 89 -4.13 -14.01 13.66
CA ASN A 89 -4.35 -14.09 12.23
C ASN A 89 -4.28 -12.74 11.53
N THR A 90 -4.13 -11.63 12.24
CA THR A 90 -3.98 -10.32 11.59
C THR A 90 -2.71 -10.29 10.73
N ARG A 91 -2.78 -9.68 9.54
CA ARG A 91 -1.58 -9.52 8.70
C ARG A 91 -0.58 -8.56 9.33
N ASN A 92 0.70 -8.91 9.25
CA ASN A 92 1.80 -8.03 9.61
C ASN A 92 2.06 -7.01 8.50
N LEU A 93 1.91 -5.72 8.80
CA LEU A 93 1.95 -4.63 7.85
C LEU A 93 2.97 -3.56 8.28
N ILE A 94 3.62 -2.95 7.30
CA ILE A 94 4.38 -1.71 7.46
C ILE A 94 3.65 -0.57 6.74
N GLY A 95 3.15 0.37 7.55
CA GLY A 95 2.27 1.45 7.11
C GLY A 95 3.00 2.74 6.75
N ARG A 96 2.22 3.75 6.37
CA ARG A 96 2.68 5.10 5.96
C ARG A 96 3.59 5.79 6.97
N ARG A 97 3.45 5.54 8.27
CA ARG A 97 4.33 6.10 9.31
C ARG A 97 5.79 5.68 9.15
N ALA A 98 6.07 4.56 8.49
CA ALA A 98 7.43 4.13 8.20
C ALA A 98 7.96 4.69 6.86
N LEU A 99 7.10 5.16 5.95
CA LEU A 99 7.50 5.61 4.61
C LEU A 99 8.47 6.79 4.57
N PRO A 100 8.47 7.77 5.51
CA PRO A 100 9.47 8.83 5.51
C PRO A 100 10.91 8.32 5.64
N PHE A 101 11.09 7.11 6.20
CA PHE A 101 12.37 6.39 6.29
C PHE A 101 12.69 5.59 5.02
N LEU A 102 11.69 5.41 4.15
CA LEU A 102 11.81 4.67 2.90
C LEU A 102 11.88 5.56 1.65
N VAL A 103 11.85 6.89 1.81
CA VAL A 103 11.68 7.82 0.68
C VAL A 103 12.87 7.86 -0.28
N ASP A 104 14.09 7.61 0.21
CA ASP A 104 15.32 7.67 -0.60
C ASP A 104 15.66 6.32 -1.26
N PHE A 105 14.78 5.32 -1.14
CA PHE A 105 14.95 4.04 -1.82
C PHE A 105 14.47 4.09 -3.27
N ASP A 106 15.17 3.33 -4.13
CA ASP A 106 14.70 3.08 -5.48
C ASP A 106 13.50 2.12 -5.45
N TRP A 107 12.31 2.69 -5.48
CA TRP A 107 11.05 1.95 -5.48
C TRP A 107 10.85 1.11 -6.74
N ASN A 108 11.46 1.48 -7.88
CA ASN A 108 11.38 0.65 -9.08
C ASN A 108 12.19 -0.63 -8.87
N LYS A 109 13.39 -0.50 -8.29
CA LYS A 109 14.23 -1.63 -7.91
C LYS A 109 13.56 -2.53 -6.87
N PHE A 110 12.90 -1.95 -5.87
CA PHE A 110 12.12 -2.72 -4.89
C PHE A 110 11.02 -3.56 -5.56
N VAL A 111 10.27 -2.95 -6.49
CA VAL A 111 9.15 -3.62 -7.17
C VAL A 111 9.65 -4.71 -8.13
N SER A 112 10.80 -4.52 -8.79
CA SER A 112 11.37 -5.49 -9.73
C SER A 112 12.17 -6.61 -9.07
N ASP A 113 13.03 -6.27 -8.11
CA ASP A 113 14.09 -7.15 -7.58
C ASP A 113 13.82 -7.62 -6.15
N GLY A 114 12.85 -7.02 -5.45
CA GLY A 114 12.57 -7.31 -4.04
C GLY A 114 13.55 -6.65 -3.06
N THR A 115 13.43 -7.01 -1.78
CA THR A 115 14.13 -6.34 -0.65
C THR A 115 15.62 -6.58 -0.59
N ASN A 116 16.08 -7.76 -1.01
CA ASN A 116 17.50 -8.14 -0.90
C ASN A 116 18.41 -7.32 -1.82
N ALA A 117 17.83 -6.67 -2.84
CA ALA A 117 18.55 -5.79 -3.73
C ALA A 117 18.71 -4.37 -3.16
N MET A 118 18.11 -4.08 -1.99
CA MET A 118 18.13 -2.77 -1.36
C MET A 118 19.33 -2.65 -0.43
N VAL A 119 20.27 -1.77 -0.77
CA VAL A 119 21.39 -1.37 0.08
C VAL A 119 21.39 0.15 0.16
N SER A 120 21.48 0.70 1.37
CA SER A 120 21.60 2.14 1.54
C SER A 120 23.06 2.58 1.40
N ASN A 121 23.29 3.68 0.66
CA ASN A 121 24.60 4.36 0.57
C ASN A 121 24.58 5.67 1.39
N TRP A 122 24.00 5.64 2.59
CA TRP A 122 23.67 6.84 3.35
C TRP A 122 24.88 7.56 3.93
N THR A 123 24.84 8.90 3.86
CA THR A 123 25.84 9.79 4.47
C THR A 123 25.40 10.28 5.85
N ALA A 124 26.29 10.92 6.62
CA ALA A 124 25.99 11.45 7.95
C ALA A 124 24.88 12.52 7.97
N ASP A 125 24.73 13.31 6.89
CA ASP A 125 23.69 14.36 6.79
C ASP A 125 22.28 13.77 6.63
N ASN A 126 22.16 12.59 6.01
CA ASN A 126 20.88 11.88 5.89
C ASN A 126 20.36 11.44 7.27
N LYS A 127 21.26 11.06 8.19
CA LYS A 127 20.89 10.67 9.57
C LYS A 127 20.28 11.83 10.36
N LYS A 128 20.80 13.05 10.21
CA LYS A 128 20.28 14.24 10.92
C LYS A 128 18.91 14.70 10.38
N LYS A 129 18.69 14.63 9.06
CA LYS A 129 17.38 14.90 8.44
C LYS A 129 16.32 13.87 8.85
N GLN A 130 16.73 12.64 9.15
CA GLN A 130 15.84 11.59 9.64
C GLN A 130 15.40 11.81 11.10
N GLN A 131 16.30 12.26 11.98
CA GLN A 131 15.96 12.59 13.37
C GLN A 131 14.81 13.61 13.44
N LEU A 132 14.83 14.63 12.55
CA LEU A 132 13.77 15.65 12.46
C LEU A 132 12.42 15.08 11.97
N LYS A 133 12.42 13.99 11.18
CA LYS A 133 11.19 13.31 10.76
C LYS A 133 10.58 12.44 11.87
N MET A 134 11.35 12.09 12.91
CA MET A 134 10.91 11.20 14.00
C MET A 134 9.86 11.86 14.90
N ASP A 135 10.10 13.10 15.31
CA ASP A 135 9.19 13.85 16.20
C ASP A 135 7.82 14.06 15.53
N ASP A 136 7.84 14.38 14.22
CA ASP A 136 6.62 14.54 13.42
C ASP A 136 5.91 13.20 13.17
N ALA A 137 6.67 12.13 12.89
CA ALA A 137 6.12 10.80 12.65
C ALA A 137 5.51 10.16 13.90
N LEU A 138 5.79 10.66 15.11
CA LEU A 138 5.11 10.28 16.34
C LEU A 138 3.87 11.14 16.60
N LYS A 139 3.96 12.44 16.30
CA LYS A 139 2.91 13.43 16.60
C LYS A 139 1.72 13.40 15.66
N TRP A 140 1.92 13.20 14.35
CA TRP A 140 0.88 13.43 13.35
C TRP A 140 0.34 12.15 12.71
N LYS A 141 -0.96 12.10 12.44
CA LYS A 141 -1.60 11.02 11.66
C LYS A 141 -1.29 11.21 10.18
N THR A 142 -0.88 10.13 9.50
CA THR A 142 -0.66 10.19 8.05
C THR A 142 -1.99 10.14 7.30
N LEU A 143 -2.10 10.97 6.26
CA LEU A 143 -3.23 10.92 5.34
C LEU A 143 -2.97 9.90 4.22
N PRO A 144 -4.02 9.23 3.70
CA PRO A 144 -3.86 8.36 2.54
C PRO A 144 -3.36 9.12 1.31
N PHE A 145 -2.48 8.48 0.55
CA PHE A 145 -2.16 8.94 -0.79
C PHE A 145 -3.33 8.63 -1.72
N HIS A 146 -3.58 9.54 -2.65
CA HIS A 146 -4.65 9.38 -3.62
C HIS A 146 -4.11 9.48 -5.04
N GLY A 147 -4.61 8.61 -5.90
CA GLY A 147 -4.51 8.76 -7.36
C GLY A 147 -5.83 9.30 -7.89
N ASN A 148 -5.77 10.40 -8.63
CA ASN A 148 -6.91 10.87 -9.41
C ASN A 148 -6.78 10.26 -10.80
N VAL A 149 -7.71 9.38 -11.16
CA VAL A 149 -7.84 8.86 -12.52
C VAL A 149 -9.11 9.45 -13.13
N LEU A 150 -9.10 9.74 -14.42
CA LEU A 150 -10.31 10.14 -15.13
C LEU A 150 -11.00 8.90 -15.67
N VAL A 151 -12.24 8.63 -15.26
CA VAL A 151 -13.11 7.58 -15.82
C VAL A 151 -14.15 8.27 -16.70
N ASP A 152 -14.13 8.01 -18.01
CA ASP A 152 -15.01 8.66 -18.98
C ASP A 152 -15.06 10.20 -18.83
N GLY A 153 -13.90 10.80 -18.54
CA GLY A 153 -13.73 12.25 -18.35
C GLY A 153 -14.11 12.79 -16.97
N LYS A 154 -14.56 11.95 -16.03
CA LYS A 154 -14.89 12.33 -14.64
C LYS A 154 -13.76 11.95 -13.69
N ASP A 155 -13.44 12.84 -12.74
CA ASP A 155 -12.47 12.56 -11.69
C ASP A 155 -12.95 11.43 -10.78
N PHE A 156 -12.17 10.36 -10.69
CA PHE A 156 -12.37 9.27 -9.78
C PHE A 156 -11.16 9.15 -8.85
N LYS A 157 -11.33 9.66 -7.64
CA LYS A 157 -10.28 9.70 -6.61
C LYS A 157 -10.21 8.35 -5.90
N MET A 158 -9.06 7.68 -6.01
CA MET A 158 -8.81 6.36 -5.42
C MET A 158 -7.65 6.43 -4.42
N ILE A 159 -7.73 5.68 -3.32
CA ILE A 159 -6.63 5.52 -2.36
C ILE A 159 -5.55 4.64 -2.98
N LEU A 160 -4.30 5.10 -3.01
CA LEU A 160 -3.17 4.26 -3.43
C LEU A 160 -2.80 3.29 -2.30
N ASP A 161 -2.97 2.00 -2.55
CA ASP A 161 -2.80 0.97 -1.53
C ASP A 161 -1.91 -0.19 -2.04
N SER A 162 -0.63 -0.14 -1.69
CA SER A 162 0.32 -1.22 -1.97
C SER A 162 0.00 -2.52 -1.20
N GLY A 163 -0.80 -2.43 -0.14
CA GLY A 163 -1.27 -3.57 0.64
C GLY A 163 -2.41 -4.31 -0.07
N ALA A 164 -3.09 -3.68 -1.03
CA ALA A 164 -4.13 -4.28 -1.83
C ALA A 164 -3.58 -4.91 -3.12
N THR A 165 -3.94 -6.18 -3.39
CA THR A 165 -3.52 -6.87 -4.64
C THR A 165 -4.43 -6.58 -5.83
N CYS A 166 -5.60 -5.99 -5.58
CA CYS A 166 -6.57 -5.62 -6.58
C CYS A 166 -7.16 -4.25 -6.25
N SER A 167 -7.47 -3.49 -7.29
CA SER A 167 -8.33 -2.31 -7.18
C SER A 167 -9.76 -2.75 -6.87
N ILE A 168 -10.38 -2.08 -5.91
CA ILE A 168 -11.72 -2.40 -5.40
C ILE A 168 -12.47 -1.13 -5.06
N ALA A 169 -13.78 -1.12 -5.23
CA ALA A 169 -14.65 -0.03 -4.82
C ALA A 169 -15.92 -0.58 -4.17
N GLY A 170 -16.45 0.12 -3.18
CA GLY A 170 -17.78 -0.16 -2.63
C GLY A 170 -18.92 0.33 -3.53
N LEU A 171 -20.14 -0.06 -3.17
CA LEU A 171 -21.39 0.28 -3.88
C LEU A 171 -21.54 1.80 -4.10
N ALA A 172 -21.32 2.62 -3.07
CA ALA A 172 -21.39 4.08 -3.20
C ALA A 172 -20.47 4.63 -4.31
N LYS A 173 -19.24 4.10 -4.41
CA LYS A 173 -18.27 4.52 -5.42
C LYS A 173 -18.59 3.98 -6.81
N TRP A 174 -19.19 2.80 -6.88
CA TRP A 174 -19.71 2.25 -8.14
C TRP A 174 -20.90 3.06 -8.67
N LYS A 175 -21.79 3.52 -7.78
CA LYS A 175 -22.89 4.45 -8.11
C LYS A 175 -22.38 5.80 -8.61
N ASP A 176 -21.33 6.34 -8.01
CA ASP A 176 -20.67 7.58 -8.49
C ASP A 176 -20.18 7.46 -9.94
N LEU A 177 -19.83 6.24 -10.38
CA LEU A 177 -19.42 5.94 -11.76
C LEU A 177 -20.59 5.74 -12.72
N GLY A 178 -21.84 5.79 -12.25
CA GLY A 178 -23.03 5.51 -13.06
C GLY A 178 -23.35 4.02 -13.20
N GLU A 179 -22.92 3.21 -12.23
CA GLU A 179 -23.23 1.77 -12.16
C GLU A 179 -22.84 0.99 -13.41
N PRO A 180 -21.57 1.08 -13.88
CA PRO A 180 -21.13 0.33 -15.06
C PRO A 180 -21.37 -1.17 -14.88
N GLN A 181 -21.73 -1.85 -15.97
CA GLN A 181 -22.04 -3.28 -15.95
C GLN A 181 -20.87 -4.09 -15.36
N ILE A 182 -21.20 -4.93 -14.37
CA ILE A 182 -20.27 -5.85 -13.73
C ILE A 182 -20.51 -7.28 -14.22
N ASN A 183 -19.44 -8.06 -14.31
CA ASN A 183 -19.50 -9.48 -14.62
C ASN A 183 -19.15 -10.31 -13.38
N PRO A 184 -19.73 -11.51 -13.20
CA PRO A 184 -19.34 -12.42 -12.14
C PRO A 184 -17.84 -12.69 -12.16
N VAL A 185 -17.22 -12.73 -10.98
CA VAL A 185 -15.80 -13.06 -10.81
C VAL A 185 -15.67 -14.19 -9.81
N ASN A 186 -14.84 -15.18 -10.12
CA ASN A 186 -14.49 -16.24 -9.18
C ASN A 186 -13.18 -15.89 -8.48
N ARG A 187 -13.22 -14.92 -7.56
CA ARG A 187 -12.05 -14.45 -6.82
C ARG A 187 -12.42 -14.15 -5.38
N SER A 188 -11.70 -14.77 -4.44
CA SER A 188 -11.72 -14.38 -3.04
C SER A 188 -10.80 -13.18 -2.80
N VAL A 189 -11.29 -12.19 -2.06
CA VAL A 189 -10.51 -11.04 -1.62
C VAL A 189 -10.63 -10.96 -0.11
N GLU A 190 -9.52 -10.78 0.57
CA GLU A 190 -9.48 -10.76 2.04
C GLU A 190 -8.90 -9.45 2.56
N SER A 191 -9.50 -8.95 3.63
CA SER A 191 -9.03 -7.76 4.34
C SER A 191 -7.77 -8.04 5.19
N THR A 192 -7.29 -7.02 5.89
CA THR A 192 -6.17 -7.12 6.84
C THR A 192 -6.44 -8.10 8.00
N SER A 193 -7.71 -8.31 8.39
CA SER A 193 -8.11 -9.31 9.38
C SER A 193 -8.29 -10.71 8.79
N ASN A 194 -7.88 -10.94 7.53
CA ASN A 194 -8.08 -12.18 6.78
C ASN A 194 -9.55 -12.62 6.65
N GLN A 195 -10.48 -11.67 6.80
CA GLN A 195 -11.89 -11.91 6.53
C GLN A 195 -12.18 -11.67 5.05
N SER A 196 -13.05 -12.51 4.48
CA SER A 196 -13.51 -12.37 3.10
C SER A 196 -14.31 -11.09 2.92
N ILE A 197 -14.00 -10.34 1.85
CA ILE A 197 -14.78 -9.21 1.35
C ILE A 197 -15.77 -9.77 0.33
N PRO A 198 -17.09 -9.64 0.54
CA PRO A 198 -18.08 -10.05 -0.46
C PRO A 198 -17.93 -9.21 -1.75
N ILE A 199 -17.79 -9.88 -2.89
CA ILE A 199 -17.62 -9.25 -4.22
C ILE A 199 -18.87 -9.51 -5.06
N LEU A 200 -19.47 -8.45 -5.60
CA LEU A 200 -20.62 -8.53 -6.52
C LEU A 200 -20.19 -8.91 -7.94
N GLY A 201 -19.02 -8.43 -8.35
CA GLY A 201 -18.51 -8.65 -9.69
C GLY A 201 -17.28 -7.79 -9.97
N GLY A 202 -16.85 -7.80 -11.23
CA GLY A 202 -15.78 -6.95 -11.72
C GLY A 202 -16.11 -6.30 -13.06
N CYS A 203 -15.50 -5.16 -13.30
CA CYS A 203 -15.54 -4.44 -14.57
C CYS A 203 -14.14 -3.95 -14.95
N SER A 204 -13.99 -3.50 -16.20
CA SER A 204 -12.79 -2.81 -16.67
C SER A 204 -13.15 -1.37 -16.98
N LEU A 205 -12.48 -0.43 -16.32
CA LEU A 205 -12.70 0.99 -16.52
C LEU A 205 -11.72 1.53 -17.55
N ASN A 206 -12.24 2.28 -18.54
CA ASN A 206 -11.43 3.17 -19.36
C ASN A 206 -10.96 4.32 -18.47
N ILE A 207 -9.66 4.39 -18.21
CA ILE A 207 -9.10 5.45 -17.39
C ILE A 207 -8.04 6.26 -18.11
N LYS A 208 -7.94 7.53 -17.76
CA LYS A 208 -6.82 8.40 -18.13
C LYS A 208 -6.08 8.86 -16.89
N TYR A 209 -4.77 8.63 -16.87
CA TYR A 209 -3.87 9.04 -15.79
C TYR A 209 -2.60 9.64 -16.37
N ASN A 210 -2.26 10.88 -16.01
CA ASN A 210 -1.11 11.62 -16.57
C ASN A 210 -1.02 11.48 -18.10
N GLU A 211 -2.11 11.82 -18.79
CA GLU A 211 -2.25 11.76 -20.26
C GLU A 211 -2.22 10.36 -20.89
N THR A 212 -2.03 9.31 -20.10
CA THR A 212 -2.00 7.92 -20.58
C THR A 212 -3.37 7.28 -20.38
N GLU A 213 -3.91 6.71 -21.45
CA GLU A 213 -5.14 5.92 -21.42
C GLU A 213 -4.84 4.46 -21.13
N ALA A 214 -5.71 3.83 -20.34
CA ALA A 214 -5.52 2.49 -19.84
C ALA A 214 -6.84 1.81 -19.46
N GLN A 215 -6.79 0.48 -19.38
CA GLN A 215 -7.86 -0.35 -18.81
C GLN A 215 -7.52 -0.68 -17.36
N LEU A 216 -8.35 -0.27 -16.41
CA LEU A 216 -8.22 -0.61 -15.00
C LEU A 216 -9.22 -1.71 -14.61
N PRO A 217 -8.76 -2.93 -14.30
CA PRO A 217 -9.62 -3.93 -13.68
C PRO A 217 -10.02 -3.48 -12.28
N LEU A 218 -11.33 -3.37 -12.04
CA LEU A 218 -11.93 -2.96 -10.78
C LEU A 218 -12.90 -4.02 -10.28
N LEU A 219 -12.77 -4.41 -9.00
CA LEU A 219 -13.75 -5.24 -8.31
C LEU A 219 -14.78 -4.35 -7.58
N ILE A 220 -16.04 -4.77 -7.59
CA ILE A 220 -17.11 -4.10 -6.84
C ILE A 220 -17.46 -4.95 -5.62
N ALA A 221 -17.22 -4.39 -4.43
CA ALA A 221 -17.57 -5.01 -3.18
C ALA A 221 -19.04 -4.78 -2.83
N ASP A 222 -19.69 -5.76 -2.21
CA ASP A 222 -21.02 -5.62 -1.64
C ASP A 222 -20.95 -4.88 -0.29
N SER A 223 -20.58 -3.60 -0.35
CA SER A 223 -20.42 -2.74 0.82
C SER A 223 -20.50 -1.27 0.45
N GLU A 224 -21.27 -0.49 1.20
CA GLU A 224 -21.38 0.96 0.99
C GLU A 224 -20.20 1.75 1.58
N VAL A 225 -19.41 1.13 2.47
CA VAL A 225 -18.36 1.84 3.24
C VAL A 225 -16.94 1.63 2.69
N ILE A 226 -16.75 0.68 1.76
CA ILE A 226 -15.44 0.44 1.17
C ILE A 226 -15.09 1.60 0.22
N PRO A 227 -13.98 2.32 0.45
CA PRO A 227 -13.56 3.39 -0.44
C PRO A 227 -13.08 2.83 -1.78
N ALA A 228 -12.92 3.70 -2.78
CA ALA A 228 -12.22 3.31 -4.00
C ALA A 228 -10.73 3.16 -3.69
N ILE A 229 -10.19 1.95 -3.89
CA ILE A 229 -8.81 1.57 -3.62
C ILE A 229 -8.17 1.19 -4.94
N LEU A 230 -7.00 1.78 -5.22
CA LEU A 230 -6.15 1.45 -6.35
C LEU A 230 -5.04 0.52 -5.85
N GLY A 231 -5.21 -0.78 -6.14
CA GLY A 231 -4.29 -1.83 -5.70
C GLY A 231 -3.10 -2.02 -6.65
N THR A 232 -2.23 -2.96 -6.31
CA THR A 232 -0.99 -3.23 -7.07
C THR A 232 -1.20 -3.77 -8.48
N ASN A 233 -2.40 -4.25 -8.84
CA ASN A 233 -2.76 -4.59 -10.23
C ASN A 233 -2.73 -3.37 -11.18
N TRP A 234 -2.68 -2.16 -10.64
CA TRP A 234 -2.45 -0.91 -11.37
C TRP A 234 -1.00 -0.71 -11.84
N TYR A 235 0.00 -1.20 -11.09
CA TYR A 235 1.38 -0.81 -11.34
C TYR A 235 1.92 -1.17 -12.73
N PRO A 236 1.65 -2.36 -13.28
CA PRO A 236 2.09 -2.69 -14.65
C PRO A 236 1.50 -1.75 -15.71
N ILE A 237 0.26 -1.29 -15.51
CA ILE A 237 -0.46 -0.41 -16.43
C ILE A 237 0.25 0.96 -16.55
N ARG A 238 0.80 1.46 -15.44
CA ARG A 238 1.49 2.75 -15.38
C ARG A 238 2.88 2.74 -16.06
N GLN A 239 3.46 1.56 -16.27
CA GLN A 239 4.78 1.38 -16.88
C GLN A 239 4.70 1.13 -18.39
N ALA A 240 3.49 1.04 -18.97
CA ALA A 240 3.32 0.86 -20.40
C ALA A 240 3.97 2.04 -21.15
N PRO A 241 4.83 1.78 -22.16
CA PRO A 241 5.49 2.84 -22.90
C PRO A 241 4.46 3.78 -23.53
N ARG A 242 4.73 5.09 -23.47
CA ARG A 242 4.00 6.08 -24.25
C ARG A 242 4.05 5.64 -25.71
N THR A 243 2.94 5.14 -26.26
CA THR A 243 2.80 5.05 -27.71
C THR A 243 2.71 6.49 -28.22
N THR A 244 3.88 7.09 -28.47
CA THR A 244 3.94 8.30 -29.26
C THR A 244 3.48 7.92 -30.66
N GLY A 245 2.23 8.23 -30.96
CA GLY A 245 1.75 8.27 -32.34
C GLY A 245 2.55 9.32 -33.10
N ARG A 246 3.70 8.92 -33.65
CA ARG A 246 4.22 9.58 -34.84
C ARG A 246 3.38 9.05 -35.99
N SER A 247 2.42 9.87 -36.42
CA SER A 247 1.93 9.82 -37.78
C SER A 247 3.15 9.77 -38.70
N ALA A 248 3.25 8.71 -39.48
CA ALA A 248 4.10 8.72 -40.66
C ALA A 248 3.54 9.79 -41.60
N GLN A 249 4.07 11.01 -41.54
CA GLN A 249 3.99 11.91 -42.68
C GLN A 249 4.82 11.27 -43.78
N MET A 250 4.15 10.72 -44.78
CA MET A 250 4.76 10.47 -46.08
C MET A 250 5.25 11.82 -46.60
N ASP A 251 6.55 11.90 -46.86
CA ASP A 251 7.16 13.00 -47.60
C ASP A 251 6.74 12.86 -49.07
N PRO A 252 6.01 13.83 -49.67
CA PRO A 252 5.57 13.75 -51.06
C PRO A 252 6.70 13.93 -52.10
N ASN A 253 7.95 14.16 -51.69
CA ASN A 253 9.00 14.63 -52.60
C ASN A 253 10.16 13.66 -52.88
N SER A 254 10.05 12.36 -52.58
CA SER A 254 11.07 11.40 -53.05
C SER A 254 10.76 10.88 -54.46
N VAL A 255 10.82 11.77 -55.45
CA VAL A 255 11.06 11.43 -56.86
C VAL A 255 12.26 12.26 -57.34
N ARG A 256 13.45 11.65 -57.25
CA ARG A 256 14.52 11.61 -58.27
C ARG A 256 15.75 10.91 -57.72
#